data_AF-A0A350XIN5-F1
#
_entry.id   AF-A0A350XIN5-F1
#
_cell.length_a   1.000
_cell.length_b   1.000
_cell.length_c   1.000
_cell.angle_alpha   90.00
_cell.angle_beta   90.00
_cell.angle_gamma   90.00
#
_symmetry.space_group_name_H-M   'P 1'
#
loop_
_entity.id
_entity.type
_entity.pdbx_description
1 polymer ?
#
loop_
_entity_poly.entity_id
_entity_poly.type
_entity_poly.pdbx_seq_one_letter_code
_entity_poly.pdbx_strand_id
1 'polypeptide(L)'
;MSKSSRVAQNYIPKVKLALKRNGFPSQRSFATEMGMCRNTIGNFVNGKPVQHNYFVEISDKLGLDWQAIAYIEESFPVKTDILPHMPPNPSEGHHQNSINTYTNVKILENLVEALRQATQASEAALYTAQRTLDAMGHLIEELKQG
;
A
#
# COMPACT_ATOMS: atom_id res chain seq x y z
N MET A 1 -9.97 11.52 25.63
CA MET A 1 -8.59 11.39 25.12
C MET A 1 -8.62 11.46 23.62
N SER A 2 -8.03 12.49 23.02
CA SER A 2 -7.94 12.64 21.56
C SER A 2 -6.94 11.63 21.04
N LYS A 3 -7.41 10.48 20.55
CA LYS A 3 -6.52 9.47 19.97
C LYS A 3 -6.00 10.02 18.64
N SER A 4 -4.69 10.17 18.51
CA SER A 4 -4.06 10.50 17.23
C SER A 4 -3.93 9.23 16.39
N SER A 5 -4.32 9.29 15.12
CA SER A 5 -4.18 8.21 14.15
C SER A 5 -3.16 8.59 13.09
N ARG A 6 -2.41 7.62 12.56
CA ARG A 6 -1.46 7.84 11.47
C ARG A 6 -1.54 6.72 10.45
N VAL A 7 -1.22 7.04 9.20
CA VAL A 7 -1.16 6.06 8.11
C VAL A 7 0.06 5.18 8.33
N ALA A 8 -0.10 3.87 8.23
CA ALA A 8 1.02 2.93 8.26
C ALA A 8 1.94 3.17 7.04
N GLN A 9 3.25 3.10 7.26
CA GLN A 9 4.26 3.53 6.27
C GLN A 9 4.09 2.86 4.90
N ASN A 10 3.70 1.58 4.89
CA ASN A 10 3.48 0.78 3.70
C ASN A 10 2.31 1.27 2.82
N TYR A 11 1.37 2.02 3.40
CA TYR A 11 0.19 2.54 2.70
C TYR A 11 0.36 3.99 2.22
N ILE A 12 1.46 4.68 2.54
CA ILE A 12 1.72 6.05 2.05
C ILE A 12 1.68 6.13 0.51
N PRO A 13 2.30 5.21 -0.26
CA PRO A 13 2.19 5.23 -1.72
C PRO A 13 0.74 5.09 -2.20
N LYS A 14 -0.06 4.21 -1.54
CA LYS A 14 -1.48 4.02 -1.84
C LYS A 14 -2.29 5.30 -1.60
N VAL A 15 -2.05 6.00 -0.48
CA VAL A 15 -2.68 7.28 -0.18
C VAL A 15 -2.35 8.35 -1.24
N LYS A 16 -1.08 8.46 -1.63
CA LYS A 16 -0.65 9.42 -2.66
C LYS A 16 -1.27 9.11 -4.04
N LEU A 17 -1.42 7.83 -4.37
CA LEU A 17 -2.09 7.40 -5.60
C LEU A 17 -3.60 7.70 -5.55
N ALA A 18 -4.26 7.44 -4.42
CA ALA A 18 -5.67 7.75 -4.23
C ALA A 18 -5.96 9.24 -4.40
N LEU A 19 -5.11 10.13 -3.87
CA LEU A 19 -5.18 11.58 -4.09
C LEU A 19 -5.24 11.93 -5.59
N LYS A 20 -4.34 11.36 -6.39
CA LYS A 20 -4.30 11.59 -7.84
C LYS A 20 -5.52 11.02 -8.55
N ARG A 21 -5.96 9.80 -8.19
CA ARG A 21 -7.13 9.13 -8.80
C ARG A 21 -8.45 9.86 -8.54
N ASN A 22 -8.55 10.55 -7.40
CA ASN A 22 -9.70 11.38 -7.05
C ASN A 22 -9.63 12.80 -7.65
N GLY A 23 -8.71 13.05 -8.59
CA GLY A 23 -8.66 14.32 -9.32
C GLY A 23 -7.99 15.47 -8.58
N PHE A 24 -7.25 15.19 -7.50
CA PHE A 24 -6.54 16.23 -6.73
C PHE A 24 -5.07 16.32 -7.18
N PRO A 25 -4.68 17.32 -7.99
CA PRO A 25 -3.31 17.43 -8.50
C PRO A 25 -2.31 17.83 -7.40
N SER A 26 -2.77 18.36 -6.27
CA SER A 26 -1.91 18.77 -5.15
C SER A 26 -2.62 18.64 -3.79
N GLN A 27 -1.82 18.51 -2.72
CA GLN A 27 -2.32 18.56 -1.34
C GLN A 27 -3.03 19.88 -1.03
N ARG A 28 -2.68 20.98 -1.71
CA ARG A 28 -3.35 22.28 -1.53
C ARG A 28 -4.77 22.25 -2.09
N SER A 29 -4.95 21.73 -3.30
CA SER A 29 -6.28 21.56 -3.90
C SER A 29 -7.18 20.68 -3.04
N PHE A 30 -6.65 19.56 -2.54
CA PHE A 30 -7.40 18.70 -1.63
C PHE A 30 -7.72 19.35 -0.28
N ALA A 31 -6.78 20.13 0.28
CA ALA A 31 -7.02 20.88 1.51
C ALA A 31 -8.15 21.92 1.35
N THR A 32 -8.18 22.62 0.21
CA THR A 32 -9.27 23.55 -0.12
C THR A 32 -10.61 22.83 -0.22
N GLU A 33 -10.67 21.69 -0.93
CA GLU A 33 -11.88 20.87 -1.07
C GLU A 33 -12.42 20.39 0.29
N MET A 34 -11.52 19.93 1.18
CA MET A 34 -11.91 19.43 2.51
C MET A 34 -12.22 20.54 3.51
N GLY A 35 -11.97 21.82 3.18
CA GLY A 35 -12.04 22.91 4.15
C GLY A 35 -11.04 22.77 5.31
N MET A 36 -9.94 22.05 5.10
CA MET A 36 -8.95 21.72 6.13
C MET A 36 -7.63 22.47 5.92
N CYS A 37 -6.84 22.61 6.99
CA CYS A 37 -5.50 23.16 6.88
C CYS A 37 -4.60 22.23 6.04
N ARG A 38 -3.80 22.81 5.13
CA ARG A 38 -2.79 22.08 4.34
C ARG A 38 -1.86 21.25 5.21
N ASN A 39 -1.53 21.70 6.42
CA ASN A 39 -0.67 20.97 7.35
C ASN A 39 -1.29 19.64 7.80
N THR A 40 -2.61 19.61 8.05
CA THR A 40 -3.33 18.38 8.42
C THR A 40 -3.30 17.37 7.28
N ILE A 41 -3.58 17.82 6.05
CA ILE A 41 -3.47 16.99 4.85
C ILE A 41 -2.02 16.50 4.66
N GLY A 42 -1.04 17.40 4.80
CA GLY A 42 0.37 17.06 4.70
C GLY A 42 0.80 16.03 5.73
N ASN A 43 0.30 16.11 6.97
CA ASN A 43 0.56 15.12 8.00
C ASN A 43 -0.02 13.76 7.62
N PHE A 44 -1.29 13.71 7.22
CA PHE A 44 -1.95 12.47 6.79
C PHE A 44 -1.20 11.79 5.63
N VAL A 45 -0.92 12.53 4.55
CA VAL A 45 -0.28 12.00 3.33
C VAL A 45 1.16 11.52 3.56
N ASN A 46 1.82 12.02 4.60
CA ASN A 46 3.19 11.63 4.96
C ASN A 46 3.24 10.66 6.15
N GLY A 47 2.10 10.11 6.60
CA GLY A 47 2.07 9.15 7.71
C GLY A 47 2.38 9.73 9.09
N LYS A 48 2.25 11.05 9.25
CA LYS A 48 2.35 11.72 10.54
C LYS A 48 1.03 11.65 11.30
N PRO A 49 1.05 11.69 12.64
CA PRO A 49 -0.18 11.68 13.44
C PRO A 49 -1.11 12.85 13.10
N VAL A 50 -2.39 12.54 12.94
CA VAL A 50 -3.49 13.49 12.81
C VAL A 50 -4.60 13.11 13.78
N GLN A 51 -5.54 14.03 14.03
CA GLN A 51 -6.72 13.71 14.84
C GLN A 51 -7.55 12.62 14.14
N HIS A 52 -8.13 11.71 14.93
CA HIS A 52 -8.85 10.55 14.40
C HIS A 52 -10.03 10.92 13.48
N ASN A 53 -10.80 11.97 13.80
CA ASN A 53 -11.88 12.45 12.94
C ASN A 53 -11.35 12.86 11.55
N TYR A 54 -10.27 13.66 11.50
CA TYR A 54 -9.64 14.02 10.23
C TYR A 54 -9.08 12.81 9.49
N PHE A 55 -8.53 11.83 10.22
CA PHE A 55 -8.05 10.59 9.61
C PHE A 55 -9.17 9.83 8.88
N VAL A 56 -10.32 9.68 9.53
CA VAL A 56 -11.49 8.99 8.96
C VAL A 56 -12.08 9.79 7.80
N GLU A 57 -12.34 11.08 7.97
CA GLU A 57 -12.91 11.96 6.93
C GLU A 57 -12.04 12.02 5.67
N ILE A 58 -10.71 12.14 5.84
CA ILE A 58 -9.79 12.15 4.70
C ILE A 58 -9.77 10.79 4.00
N SER A 59 -9.78 9.69 4.77
CA SER A 59 -9.77 8.33 4.20
C SER A 59 -11.04 8.05 3.40
N ASP A 60 -12.19 8.44 3.94
CA ASP A 60 -13.50 8.31 3.29
C ASP A 60 -13.57 9.07 1.97
N LYS A 61 -13.17 10.36 1.96
CA LYS A 61 -13.13 11.17 0.73
C LYS A 61 -12.21 10.59 -0.34
N LEU A 62 -11.15 9.87 0.05
CA LEU A 62 -10.23 9.21 -0.89
C LEU A 62 -10.66 7.79 -1.29
N GLY A 63 -11.76 7.27 -0.74
CA GLY A 63 -12.24 5.91 -0.98
C GLY A 63 -11.32 4.84 -0.37
N LEU A 64 -10.71 5.14 0.77
CA LEU A 64 -9.80 4.24 1.49
C LEU A 64 -10.45 3.72 2.76
N ASP A 65 -10.31 2.42 3.03
CA ASP A 65 -10.62 1.85 4.33
C ASP A 65 -9.59 2.34 5.36
N TRP A 66 -10.05 3.20 6.27
CA TRP A 66 -9.22 3.82 7.29
C TRP A 66 -8.64 2.78 8.27
N GLN A 67 -9.35 1.70 8.56
CA GLN A 67 -8.88 0.65 9.49
C GLN A 67 -7.72 -0.13 8.86
N ALA A 68 -7.81 -0.42 7.56
CA ALA A 68 -6.79 -1.15 6.82
C ALA A 68 -5.49 -0.36 6.65
N ILE A 69 -5.55 0.97 6.57
CA ILE A 69 -4.36 1.81 6.37
C ILE A 69 -3.81 2.41 7.67
N ALA A 70 -4.53 2.27 8.78
CA ALA A 70 -4.11 2.79 10.07
C ALA A 70 -2.90 2.02 10.60
N TYR A 71 -1.96 2.73 11.22
CA TYR A 71 -0.93 2.11 12.03
C TYR A 71 -1.55 1.62 13.35
N ILE A 72 -1.43 0.32 13.59
CA ILE A 72 -1.81 -0.33 14.83
C ILE A 72 -0.51 -0.67 15.55
N GLU A 73 -0.29 -0.10 16.74
CA GLU A 73 0.73 -0.63 17.63
C GLU A 73 0.23 -1.99 18.11
N GLU A 74 0.77 -3.06 17.54
CA GLU A 74 0.64 -4.38 18.15
C GLU A 74 1.35 -4.32 19.50
N SER A 75 0.59 -4.04 20.56
CA SER A 75 1.07 -4.25 21.92
C SER A 75 1.19 -5.76 22.08
N PHE A 76 2.35 -6.33 21.79
CA PHE A 76 2.66 -7.66 22.28
C PHE A 76 2.46 -7.63 23.78
N PRO A 77 1.53 -8.41 24.37
CA PRO A 77 1.50 -8.57 25.80
C PRO A 77 2.80 -9.30 26.13
N VAL A 78 3.78 -8.58 26.65
CA VAL A 78 4.93 -9.20 27.29
C VAL A 78 4.33 -10.08 28.37
N LYS A 79 4.34 -11.40 28.17
CA LYS A 79 4.12 -12.35 29.25
C LYS A 79 5.33 -12.23 30.17
N THR A 80 5.30 -11.25 31.06
CA THR A 80 6.22 -11.19 32.19
C THR A 80 5.73 -12.16 33.26
N ASP A 81 6.03 -13.44 33.05
CA ASP A 81 6.14 -14.35 34.18
C ASP A 81 7.38 -13.92 34.99
N ILE A 82 7.13 -13.13 36.04
CA ILE A 82 7.93 -12.91 37.26
C ILE A 82 9.30 -12.22 37.12
N LEU A 83 9.42 -10.99 37.67
CA LEU A 83 10.48 -10.54 38.62
C LEU A 83 10.10 -9.15 39.20
N PRO A 84 10.36 -8.89 40.50
CA PRO A 84 9.74 -7.80 41.24
C PRO A 84 10.29 -6.42 40.85
N HIS A 85 9.35 -5.50 40.66
CA HIS A 85 9.43 -4.04 40.74
C HIS A 85 10.80 -3.43 41.12
N MET A 86 11.55 -2.98 40.12
CA MET A 86 12.50 -1.87 40.27
C MET A 86 11.88 -0.61 39.65
N PRO A 87 12.01 0.57 40.29
CA PRO A 87 11.34 1.79 39.83
C PRO A 87 11.88 2.24 38.46
N PRO A 88 11.04 2.88 37.62
CA PRO A 88 11.47 3.29 36.29
C PRO A 88 12.46 4.45 36.40
N ASN A 89 13.70 4.23 35.97
CA ASN A 89 14.63 5.32 35.68
C ASN A 89 14.32 5.87 34.26
N PRO A 90 14.08 7.18 34.08
CA PRO A 90 13.71 7.72 32.77
C PRO A 90 14.97 8.16 32.02
N SER A 91 15.70 7.24 31.37
CA SER A 91 16.86 7.62 30.53
C SER A 91 17.31 6.54 29.54
N GLU A 92 16.46 6.10 28.60
CA GLU A 92 16.93 5.43 27.36
C GLU A 92 15.96 5.82 26.23
N GLY A 93 16.27 6.66 25.24
CA GLY A 93 17.56 6.91 24.62
C GLY A 93 17.78 5.86 23.53
N HIS A 94 17.24 6.14 22.33
CA HIS A 94 17.54 5.57 21.00
C HIS A 94 18.13 4.15 20.90
N HIS A 95 17.53 3.34 20.01
CA HIS A 95 18.13 2.45 19.00
C HIS A 95 17.37 1.12 18.97
N GLN A 96 16.46 0.94 18.00
CA GLN A 96 16.22 -0.38 17.42
C GLN A 96 15.45 -0.24 16.10
N ASN A 97 16.15 0.11 15.02
CA ASN A 97 15.56 0.10 13.68
C ASN A 97 16.53 -0.51 12.66
N SER A 98 16.79 -1.81 12.78
CA SER A 98 17.62 -2.54 11.82
C SER A 98 17.00 -3.85 11.29
N ILE A 99 15.90 -4.34 11.87
CA ILE A 99 15.38 -5.69 11.50
C ILE A 99 14.20 -5.64 10.50
N ASN A 100 13.48 -4.52 10.40
CA ASN A 100 12.24 -4.46 9.58
C ASN A 100 12.43 -4.16 8.09
N THR A 101 13.65 -3.86 7.63
CA THR A 101 13.89 -3.54 6.20
C THR A 101 14.02 -4.80 5.35
N TYR A 102 14.66 -5.86 5.87
CA TYR A 102 15.01 -7.05 5.08
C TYR A 102 13.78 -7.91 4.73
N THR A 103 12.79 -7.96 5.62
CA THR A 103 11.54 -8.70 5.42
C THR A 103 10.65 -8.04 4.37
N ASN A 104 10.60 -6.70 4.33
CA ASN A 104 9.76 -5.98 3.36
C ASN A 104 10.31 -6.05 1.93
N VAL A 105 11.64 -6.07 1.74
CA VAL A 105 12.24 -6.19 0.40
C VAL A 105 11.91 -7.54 -0.25
N LYS A 106 12.05 -8.65 0.49
CA LYS A 106 11.73 -9.98 -0.04
C LYS A 106 10.26 -10.16 -0.40
N ILE A 107 9.35 -9.56 0.37
CA ILE A 107 7.91 -9.60 0.07
C ILE A 107 7.61 -8.85 -1.24
N LEU A 108 8.26 -7.69 -1.44
CA LEU A 108 8.09 -6.92 -2.68
C LEU A 108 8.68 -7.63 -3.89
N GLU A 109 9.85 -8.25 -3.77
CA GLU A 109 10.45 -9.06 -4.85
C GLU A 109 9.56 -10.23 -5.25
N ASN A 110 9.01 -10.96 -4.28
CA ASN A 110 8.09 -12.07 -4.55
C ASN A 110 6.80 -11.62 -5.26
N LEU A 111 6.25 -10.46 -4.88
CA LEU A 111 5.06 -9.91 -5.53
C LEU A 111 5.34 -9.46 -6.98
N VAL A 112 6.51 -8.87 -7.23
CA VAL A 112 6.92 -8.47 -8.58
C VAL A 112 7.10 -9.68 -9.48
N GLU A 113 7.75 -10.74 -8.97
CA GLU A 113 7.97 -11.96 -9.75
C GLU A 113 6.65 -12.69 -10.06
N ALA A 114 5.72 -12.73 -9.10
CA ALA A 114 4.39 -13.30 -9.31
C ALA A 114 3.60 -12.56 -10.40
N LEU A 115 3.68 -11.22 -10.43
CA LEU A 115 3.03 -10.42 -11.48
C LEU A 115 3.65 -10.69 -12.86
N ARG A 116 4.98 -10.81 -12.93
CA ARG A 116 5.70 -11.12 -14.17
C ARG A 116 5.32 -12.49 -14.74
N GLN A 117 5.20 -13.50 -13.89
CA GLN A 117 4.76 -14.84 -14.29
C GLN A 117 3.33 -14.83 -14.84
N ALA A 118 2.43 -14.09 -14.18
CA ALA A 118 1.04 -13.96 -14.63
C ALA A 118 0.96 -13.31 -16.02
N THR A 119 1.78 -12.29 -16.32
CA THR A 119 1.83 -11.65 -17.63
C THR A 119 2.34 -12.60 -18.72
N GLN A 120 3.45 -13.32 -18.46
CA GLN A 120 4.02 -14.26 -19.44
C GLN A 120 3.07 -15.40 -19.80
N ALA A 121 2.31 -15.91 -18.83
CA ALA A 121 1.31 -16.95 -19.07
C ALA A 121 0.22 -16.49 -20.06
N SER A 122 -0.18 -15.22 -19.98
CA SER A 122 -1.19 -14.64 -20.89
C SER A 122 -0.65 -14.45 -22.32
N GLU A 123 0.60 -14.02 -22.47
CA GLU A 123 1.23 -13.84 -23.79
C GLU A 123 1.47 -15.18 -24.50
N ALA A 124 1.86 -16.22 -23.76
CA ALA A 124 2.02 -17.57 -24.31
C ALA A 124 0.69 -18.14 -24.86
N ALA A 125 -0.42 -17.88 -24.17
CA ALA A 125 -1.75 -18.29 -24.63
C ALA A 125 -2.15 -17.58 -25.94
N LEU A 126 -1.89 -16.26 -26.03
CA LEU A 126 -2.17 -15.48 -27.23
C LEU A 126 -1.30 -15.91 -28.42
N TYR A 127 -0.01 -16.15 -28.19
CA TYR A 127 0.90 -16.63 -29.23
C TYR A 127 0.46 -17.98 -29.80
N THR A 128 -0.01 -18.89 -28.92
CA THR A 128 -0.49 -20.21 -29.34
C THR A 128 -1.77 -20.10 -30.19
N ALA A 129 -2.72 -19.26 -29.76
CA ALA A 129 -3.95 -19.01 -30.51
C ALA A 129 -3.65 -18.40 -31.89
N GLN A 130 -2.72 -17.45 -31.96
CA GLN A 130 -2.33 -16.81 -33.22
C GLN A 130 -1.66 -17.80 -34.19
N ARG A 131 -0.81 -18.70 -33.67
CA ARG A 131 -0.16 -19.74 -34.48
C ARG A 131 -1.17 -20.75 -35.03
N THR A 132 -2.20 -21.10 -34.27
CA THR A 132 -3.27 -21.98 -34.75
C THR A 132 -4.07 -21.32 -35.87
N LEU A 133 -4.38 -20.02 -35.75
CA LEU A 133 -5.07 -19.26 -36.80
C LEU A 133 -4.25 -19.21 -38.10
N ASP A 134 -2.94 -19.00 -38.00
CA ASP A 134 -2.03 -18.95 -39.15
C ASP A 134 -1.92 -20.31 -39.85
N ALA A 135 -1.78 -21.39 -39.08
CA ALA A 135 -1.76 -22.76 -39.60
C ALA A 135 -3.07 -23.14 -40.30
N MET A 136 -4.21 -22.71 -39.75
CA MET A 136 -5.52 -22.91 -40.40
C MET A 136 -5.63 -22.12 -41.71
N GLY A 137 -5.09 -20.90 -41.77
CA GLY A 137 -5.03 -20.10 -43.00
C GLY A 137 -4.24 -20.79 -44.10
N HIS A 138 -3.07 -21.34 -43.78
CA HIS A 138 -2.25 -22.11 -44.72
C HIS A 138 -2.96 -23.36 -45.26
N LEU A 139 -3.66 -24.11 -44.40
CA LEU A 139 -4.44 -25.29 -44.84
C LEU A 139 -5.60 -24.92 -45.76
N ILE A 140 -6.26 -23.78 -45.53
CA ILE A 140 -7.34 -23.29 -46.39
C ILE A 140 -6.81 -22.90 -47.77
N GLU A 141 -5.64 -22.27 -47.85
CA GLU A 141 -5.00 -21.91 -49.13
C GLU A 141 -4.51 -23.15 -49.90
N GLU A 142 -4.00 -24.19 -49.22
CA GLU A 142 -3.67 -25.47 -49.86
C GLU A 142 -4.90 -26.17 -50.45
N LEU A 143 -6.04 -26.18 -49.73
CA LEU A 143 -7.30 -26.76 -50.21
C LEU A 143 -7.91 -26.02 -51.42
N LYS A 144 -7.48 -24.78 -51.69
CA LYS A 144 -7.97 -23.95 -52.78
C LYS A 144 -7.15 -24.11 -54.07
N GLN A 145 -5.95 -24.68 -53.98
CA GLN A 145 -5.02 -24.86 -55.11
C GLN A 145 -4.98 -26.30 -55.64
N GLY A 146 -5.65 -27.26 -54.98
CA GLY A 146 -5.87 -28.64 -55.47
C GLY A 146 -7.25 -28.84 -56.07
#